data_AF-A0A7C4GMW0-F1
#
_entry.id   AF-A0A7C4GMW0-F1
#
_cell.length_a   1.000
_cell.length_b   1.000
_cell.length_c   1.000
_cell.angle_alpha   90.00
_cell.angle_beta   90.00
_cell.angle_gamma   90.00
#
_symmetry.space_group_name_H-M   'P 1'
#
loop_
_entity.id
_entity.type
_entity.pdbx_description
1 polymer ?
#
loop_
_entity_poly.entity_id
_entity_poly.type
_entity_poly.pdbx_seq_one_letter_code
_entity_poly.pdbx_strand_id
1 'polypeptide(L)' 'MVLLIGPPDAKDRLKSLEKEKERLEKEYEELQKKYERGEISKEEYERRKHDIEREFVEVMDRITQYKAFTSGF' A
#
# COMPACT_ATOMS: atom_id res chain seq x y z
N MET A 1 -36.25 3.98 -1.58
CA MET A 1 -35.20 4.05 -0.53
C MET A 1 -34.17 2.98 -0.88
N VAL A 2 -33.07 3.36 -1.53
CA VAL A 2 -32.01 2.40 -1.85
C VAL A 2 -31.19 2.22 -0.56
N LEU A 3 -31.27 1.04 0.04
CA LEU A 3 -30.39 0.63 1.12
C LEU A 3 -28.96 0.54 0.55
N LEU A 4 -28.14 1.56 0.82
CA LEU A 4 -26.69 1.47 0.72
C LEU A 4 -26.18 0.60 1.88
N ILE A 5 -26.45 -0.71 1.81
CA ILE A 5 -25.63 -1.68 2.50
C ILE A 5 -24.34 -1.69 1.68
N GLY A 6 -23.31 -0.96 2.15
CA GLY A 6 -21.96 -1.10 1.60
C GLY A 6 -21.63 -2.60 1.52
N PRO A 7 -21.04 -3.10 0.41
CA PRO A 7 -20.91 -4.53 0.19
C PRO A 7 -20.22 -5.18 1.40
N PRO A 8 -20.67 -6.35 1.86
CA PRO A 8 -20.16 -7.03 3.06
C PRO A 8 -18.62 -7.19 3.07
N ASP A 9 -17.98 -7.11 1.89
CA ASP A 9 -16.54 -7.19 1.68
C ASP A 9 -15.74 -5.89 1.85
N ALA A 10 -16.37 -4.71 2.02
CA ALA A 10 -15.64 -3.44 2.01
C ALA A 10 -14.64 -3.30 3.17
N LYS A 11 -15.01 -3.77 4.37
CA LYS A 11 -14.13 -3.74 5.55
C LYS A 11 -12.99 -4.74 5.44
N ASP A 12 -13.25 -5.95 4.96
CA ASP A 12 -12.23 -6.98 4.77
C ASP A 12 -11.25 -6.60 3.65
N ARG A 13 -11.76 -5.95 2.60
CA ARG A 13 -10.94 -5.38 1.53
C ARG A 13 -10.06 -4.24 2.03
N LEU A 14 -10.61 -3.31 2.82
CA LEU A 14 -9.83 -2.23 3.43
C LEU A 14 -8.73 -2.79 4.34
N LYS A 15 -9.05 -3.76 5.19
CA LYS A 15 -8.08 -4.44 6.07
C LYS A 15 -6.98 -5.14 5.27
N SER A 16 -7.32 -5.71 4.12
CA SER A 16 -6.35 -6.35 3.22
C SER A 16 -5.41 -5.32 2.59
N LEU A 17 -5.93 -4.17 2.17
CA LEU A 17 -5.12 -3.06 1.66
C LEU A 17 -4.21 -2.45 2.73
N GLU A 18 -4.68 -2.33 3.97
CA GLU A 18 -3.86 -1.86 5.09
C GLU A 18 -2.69 -2.81 5.38
N LYS A 19 -2.92 -4.12 5.33
CA LYS A 19 -1.84 -5.13 5.43
C LYS A 19 -0.84 -5.01 4.28
N GLU A 20 -1.32 -4.74 3.08
CA GLU A 20 -0.46 -4.55 1.91
C GLU A 20 0.41 -3.30 2.05
N LYS A 21 -0.17 -2.20 2.55
CA LYS A 21 0.56 -0.98 2.90
C LYS A 21 1.68 -1.28 3.90
N GLU A 22 1.37 -2.00 4.98
CA GLU A 22 2.38 -2.39 5.99
C GLU A 22 3.46 -3.32 5.42
N ARG A 23 3.11 -4.22 4.49
CA ARG A 23 4.08 -5.08 3.79
C ARG A 23 5.07 -4.24 2.99
N LEU A 24 4.57 -3.25 2.23
CA LEU A 24 5.40 -2.36 1.42
C LEU A 24 6.29 -1.45 2.27
N GLU A 25 5.79 -0.96 3.41
CA GLU A 25 6.59 -0.18 4.37
C GLU A 25 7.78 -1.01 4.91
N LYS A 26 7.54 -2.28 5.25
CA LYS A 26 8.60 -3.20 5.69
C LYS A 26 9.58 -3.52 4.57
N GLU A 27 9.07 -3.77 3.35
CA GLU A 27 9.93 -4.05 2.19
C GLU A 27 10.86 -2.88 1.89
N TYR A 28 10.35 -1.65 1.98
CA TYR A 28 11.15 -0.43 1.83
C TYR A 28 12.21 -0.31 2.92
N GLU A 29 11.86 -0.56 4.19
CA GLU A 29 12.80 -0.53 5.30
C GLU A 29 13.92 -1.58 5.13
N GLU A 30 13.57 -2.80 4.71
CA GLU A 30 14.55 -3.84 4.41
C GLU A 30 15.46 -3.45 3.23
N LEU A 31 14.90 -2.87 2.17
CA LEU A 31 15.65 -2.39 1.02
C LEU A 31 16.65 -1.30 1.43
N GLN A 32 16.24 -0.36 2.28
CA GLN A 32 17.11 0.69 2.81
C GLN A 32 18.25 0.08 3.63
N LYS A 33 17.95 -0.87 4.53
CA LYS A 33 18.98 -1.56 5.32
C LYS A 33 19.98 -2.33 4.46
N LYS A 34 19.53 -2.97 3.36
CA LYS A 34 20.41 -3.66 2.41
C LYS A 34 21.36 -2.68 1.72
N TYR A 35 20.85 -1.52 1.31
CA TYR A 35 21.67 -0.48 0.70
C TYR A 35 22.68 0.13 1.69
N GLU A 36 22.25 0.42 2.92
CA GLU A 36 23.12 0.95 3.98
C GLU A 36 24.25 -0.03 4.37
N ARG A 37 23.99 -1.35 4.30
CA ARG A 37 25.01 -2.39 4.49
C ARG A 37 25.91 -2.62 3.27
N GLY A 38 25.64 -1.94 2.15
CA GLY A 38 26.38 -2.12 0.89
C GLY A 38 26.12 -3.45 0.19
N GLU A 39 25.01 -4.13 0.52
CA GLU A 39 24.66 -5.43 -0.08
C GLU A 39 24.10 -5.31 -1.49
N ILE A 40 23.61 -4.12 -1.86
CA ILE A 40 23.06 -3.80 -3.18
C ILE A 40 23.65 -2.51 -3.72
N SER A 41 23.71 -2.39 -5.04
CA SER A 41 24.16 -1.16 -5.71
C SER A 41 23.13 -0.03 -5.56
N LYS A 42 23.59 1.22 -5.76
CA LYS A 42 22.69 2.38 -5.84
C LYS A 42 21.66 2.22 -6.96
N GLU A 43 22.06 1.72 -8.12
CA GLU A 43 21.15 1.53 -9.26
C GLU A 43 20.04 0.51 -8.92
N GLU A 44 20.41 -0.59 -8.27
CA GLU A 44 19.44 -1.59 -7.82
C GLU A 44 18.52 -1.04 -6.73
N TYR A 45 19.08 -0.28 -5.78
CA TYR A 45 18.29 0.40 -4.74
C TYR A 45 17.25 1.34 -5.35
N GLU A 46 17.65 2.25 -6.24
CA GLU A 46 16.74 3.22 -6.86
C GLU A 46 15.65 2.54 -7.70
N ARG A 47 15.99 1.48 -8.45
CA ARG A 47 15.02 0.72 -9.24
C ARG A 47 13.96 0.08 -8.34
N ARG A 48 14.39 -0.66 -7.33
CA ARG A 48 13.48 -1.36 -6.41
C ARG A 48 12.67 -0.39 -5.57
N LYS A 49 13.28 0.71 -5.14
CA LYS A 49 12.61 1.79 -4.42
C LYS A 49 11.46 2.35 -5.25
N HIS A 50 11.72 2.69 -6.51
CA HIS A 50 10.69 3.22 -7.41
C HIS A 50 9.54 2.23 -7.61
N ASP A 51 9.82 0.92 -7.69
CA ASP A 51 8.78 -0.12 -7.82
C ASP A 51 7.90 -0.19 -6.55
N ILE A 52 8.51 -0.17 -5.36
CA ILE A 52 7.80 -0.17 -4.07
C ILE A 52 6.97 1.12 -3.93
N GLU A 53 7.53 2.28 -4.25
CA GLU A 53 6.85 3.58 -4.17
C GLU A 53 5.62 3.62 -5.09
N ARG A 54 5.74 3.09 -6.31
CA ARG A 54 4.60 2.99 -7.23
C ARG A 54 3.48 2.13 -6.65
N GLU A 55 3.80 0.94 -6.16
CA GLU A 55 2.81 0.03 -5.58
C GLU A 55 2.16 0.64 -4.33
N PHE A 56 2.95 1.33 -3.51
CA PHE A 56 2.46 2.01 -2.32
C PHE A 56 1.44 3.10 -2.66
N VAL A 57 1.70 3.91 -3.68
CA VAL A 57 0.76 4.95 -4.16
C VAL A 57 -0.55 4.31 -4.64
N GLU A 58 -0.49 3.21 -5.39
CA GLU A 58 -1.69 2.50 -5.85
C GLU A 58 -2.52 1.92 -4.70
N VAL A 59 -1.87 1.33 -3.69
CA VAL A 59 -2.54 0.82 -2.48
C VAL A 59 -3.19 1.97 -1.71
N MET A 60 -2.50 3.09 -1.54
CA MET A 60 -3.00 4.26 -0.85
C MET A 60 -4.19 4.91 -1.57
N ASP A 61 -4.16 4.98 -2.90
CA ASP A 61 -5.27 5.45 -3.71
C ASP A 61 -6.50 4.55 -3.52
N ARG A 62 -6.33 3.22 -3.60
CA ARG A 62 -7.42 2.27 -3.32
C ARG A 62 -7.97 2.43 -1.90
N ILE A 63 -7.12 2.53 -0.89
CA ILE A 63 -7.55 2.78 0.51
C ILE A 63 -8.41 4.05 0.58
N THR A 64 -7.97 5.11 -0.09
CA THR A 64 -8.68 6.40 -0.11
C THR A 64 -10.06 6.25 -0.76
N GLN A 65 -10.15 5.58 -1.91
CA GLN A 65 -11.42 5.28 -2.58
C GLN A 65 -12.36 4.48 -1.68
N TYR A 66 -11.88 3.38 -1.09
CA TYR A 66 -12.70 2.56 -0.18
C TYR A 66 -13.15 3.34 1.05
N LYS A 67 -12.27 4.16 1.65
CA LYS A 67 -12.64 5.04 2.76
C LYS A 67 -13.74 6.00 2.35
N ALA A 68 -13.60 6.68 1.21
CA ALA A 68 -14.63 7.59 0.69
C ALA A 68 -15.99 6.90 0.48
N PHE A 69 -16.02 5.68 -0.09
CA PHE A 69 -17.26 4.91 -0.23
C PHE A 69 -17.89 4.49 1.10
N THR A 70 -17.07 4.19 2.12
CA THR A 70 -17.58 3.79 3.45
C THR A 70 -17.97 4.95 4.35
N SER A 71 -17.37 6.13 4.16
CA SER A 71 -17.62 7.30 5.00
C SER A 71 -18.93 8.01 4.65
N GLY A 72 -19.49 7.79 3.46
CA GLY A 72 -20.74 8.39 3.01
C GLY A 72 -20.66 9.91 2.86
N PHE A 73 -20.92 10.41 1.65
CA PHE A 73 -21.70 11.63 1.56
C PHE A 73 -23.17 11.27 1.80
#